data_AF-A0A2W2KCX7-F1
#
_entry.id   AF-A0A2W2KCX7-F1
#
_cell.length_a   1.000
_cell.length_b   1.000
_cell.length_c   1.000
_cell.angle_alpha   90.00
_cell.angle_beta   90.00
_cell.angle_gamma   90.00
#
_symmetry.space_group_name_H-M   'P 1'
#
loop_
_entity.id
_entity.type
_entity.pdbx_description
1 polymer ?
#
loop_
_entity_poly.entity_id
_entity_poly.type
_entity_poly.pdbx_seq_one_letter_code
_entity_poly.pdbx_strand_id
1 'polypeptide(L)' 'MGDTDANRVRLEPWGEDDLWLLRLHNSPEMTAHLSGPESEDQLAARHRRYLALESGRMYRVVLADGGETVGAIGFWE' A
#
# COMPACT_ATOMS: atom_id res chain seq x y z
N MET A 1 -10.53 0.60 -30.95
CA MET A 1 -10.48 1.54 -29.81
C MET A 1 -10.28 0.67 -28.57
N GLY A 2 -9.02 0.27 -28.32
CA GLY A 2 -8.68 -0.73 -27.31
C GLY A 2 -8.30 -0.08 -25.99
N ASP A 3 -8.90 -0.60 -24.93
CA ASP A 3 -8.26 -0.91 -23.66
C ASP A 3 -7.54 0.22 -22.91
N THR A 4 -8.17 1.39 -22.78
CA THR A 4 -7.67 2.42 -21.85
C THR A 4 -7.98 2.08 -20.40
N ASP A 5 -8.93 1.17 -20.14
CA ASP A 5 -9.36 0.83 -18.78
C ASP A 5 -8.49 -0.24 -18.10
N ALA A 6 -7.89 -1.19 -18.84
CA ALA A 6 -6.99 -2.19 -18.23
C ALA A 6 -5.72 -1.58 -17.60
N ASN A 7 -5.30 -0.39 -18.03
CA ASN A 7 -4.14 0.32 -17.45
C ASN A 7 -4.54 1.42 -16.45
N ARG A 8 -5.81 1.52 -16.05
CA ARG A 8 -6.24 2.51 -15.06
C ARG A 8 -6.23 1.92 -13.67
N VAL A 9 -5.86 2.75 -12.70
CA VAL A 9 -5.93 2.45 -11.27
C VAL A 9 -6.77 3.50 -10.55
N ARG A 10 -7.35 3.10 -9.43
CA ARG A 10 -7.98 4.00 -8.46
C ARG A 10 -7.14 3.99 -7.17
N LEU A 11 -7.12 5.12 -6.49
CA LEU A 11 -6.47 5.27 -5.19
C LEU A 11 -7.56 5.27 -4.12
N GLU A 12 -7.65 4.16 -3.39
CA GLU A 12 -8.56 4.03 -2.26
C GLU A 12 -7.84 4.48 -0.99
N PRO A 13 -8.46 5.35 -0.15
CA PRO A 13 -7.82 5.76 1.10
C PRO A 13 -7.43 4.55 1.95
N TRP A 14 -6.21 4.59 2.48
CA TRP A 14 -5.71 3.53 3.35
C TRP A 14 -6.58 3.37 4.61
N GLY A 15 -7.00 2.15 4.89
CA GLY A 15 -7.92 1.80 5.97
C GLY A 15 -7.34 0.87 7.03
N GLU A 16 -8.13 0.65 8.08
CA GLU A 16 -7.76 -0.23 9.20
C GLU A 16 -7.49 -1.66 8.72
N ASP A 17 -8.21 -2.10 7.69
CA ASP A 17 -8.11 -3.46 7.16
C ASP A 17 -6.90 -3.65 6.22
N ASP A 18 -6.09 -2.63 5.92
CA ASP A 18 -5.02 -2.73 4.90
C ASP A 18 -3.67 -3.24 5.42
N LEU A 19 -3.58 -3.64 6.70
CA LEU A 19 -2.34 -4.19 7.27
C LEU A 19 -1.82 -5.42 6.51
N TRP A 20 -2.71 -6.24 5.94
CA TRP A 20 -2.32 -7.42 5.15
C TRP A 20 -1.42 -7.05 3.97
N LEU A 21 -1.62 -5.88 3.38
CA LEU A 21 -0.85 -5.44 2.23
C LEU A 21 0.57 -5.02 2.64
N LEU A 22 0.76 -4.48 3.86
CA LEU A 22 2.11 -4.23 4.37
C LEU A 22 2.87 -5.53 4.65
N ARG A 23 2.18 -6.58 5.13
CA ARG A 23 2.77 -7.91 5.30
C ARG A 23 3.23 -8.49 3.96
N LEU A 24 2.42 -8.33 2.92
CA LEU A 24 2.76 -8.80 1.57
C LEU A 24 4.00 -8.08 1.03
N HIS A 25 4.11 -6.76 1.22
CA HIS A 25 5.27 -5.97 0.81
C HIS A 25 6.54 -6.17 1.66
N ASN A 26 6.46 -7.01 2.70
CA ASN A 26 7.56 -7.22 3.66
C ASN A 26 8.44 -8.44 3.32
N SER A 27 8.33 -9.01 2.12
CA SER A 27 9.16 -10.16 1.74
C SER A 27 10.65 -9.78 1.70
N PRO A 28 11.58 -10.73 1.93
CA PRO A 28 13.02 -10.48 1.82
C PRO A 28 13.42 -9.91 0.45
N GLU A 29 12.77 -10.36 -0.63
CA GLU A 29 13.02 -9.90 -2.00
C GLU A 29 12.56 -8.45 -2.18
N MET A 30 11.38 -8.10 -1.67
CA MET A 30 10.84 -6.72 -1.76
C MET A 30 11.62 -5.72 -0.88
N THR A 31 12.24 -6.21 0.19
CA THR A 31 12.99 -5.39 1.16
C THR A 31 14.51 -5.49 0.99
N ALA A 32 15.00 -6.17 -0.05
CA ALA A 32 16.44 -6.43 -0.27
C ALA A 32 17.29 -5.16 -0.42
N HIS A 33 16.69 -4.07 -0.90
CA HIS A 33 17.34 -2.75 -1.02
C HIS A 33 16.96 -1.78 0.11
N LEU A 34 16.20 -2.26 1.09
CA LEU A 34 15.81 -1.55 2.29
C LEU A 34 16.59 -2.12 3.49
N SER A 35 16.09 -1.93 4.70
CA SER A 35 16.69 -2.50 5.93
C SER A 35 16.35 -3.98 6.15
N GLY A 36 15.83 -4.67 5.14
CA GLY A 36 15.28 -6.03 5.25
C GLY A 36 13.84 -6.06 5.80
N PRO A 37 13.26 -7.26 6.01
CA PRO A 37 11.91 -7.43 6.53
C PRO A 37 11.74 -6.85 7.94
N GLU A 38 10.65 -6.12 8.13
CA GLU A 38 10.18 -5.65 9.44
C GLU A 38 9.53 -6.79 10.24
N SER A 39 9.56 -6.72 11.56
CA SER A 39 8.78 -7.61 12.43
C SER A 39 7.28 -7.26 12.39
N GLU A 40 6.42 -8.18 12.84
CA GLU A 40 4.97 -7.93 12.92
C GLU A 40 4.63 -6.68 13.76
N ASP A 41 5.34 -6.45 14.86
CA ASP A 41 5.14 -5.26 15.70
C ASP A 41 5.55 -3.97 14.99
N GLN A 42 6.63 -4.01 14.19
CA GLN A 42 7.08 -2.88 13.37
C GLN A 42 6.06 -2.57 12.27
N LEU A 43 5.53 -3.60 11.60
CA LEU A 43 4.47 -3.47 10.61
C LEU A 43 3.20 -2.86 11.22
N ALA A 44 2.75 -3.36 12.38
CA ALA A 44 1.60 -2.82 13.09
C ALA A 44 1.83 -1.35 13.53
N ALA A 45 3.04 -1.01 13.97
CA ALA A 45 3.38 0.37 14.30
C ALA A 45 3.39 1.29 13.06
N ARG A 46 3.91 0.82 11.92
CA ARG A 46 3.86 1.55 10.65
C ARG A 46 2.43 1.74 10.16
N HIS A 47 1.59 0.71 10.25
CA HIS A 47 0.18 0.78 9.91
C HIS A 47 -0.56 1.85 10.73
N ARG A 48 -0.38 1.86 12.06
CA ARG A 48 -0.94 2.92 12.91
C ARG A 48 -0.48 4.33 12.52
N ARG A 49 0.80 4.49 12.14
CA ARG A 49 1.31 5.78 11.65
C ARG A 49 0.63 6.22 10.35
N TYR A 50 0.36 5.30 9.42
CA TYR A 50 -0.34 5.63 8.17
C TYR A 50 -1.81 6.01 8.41
N LEU A 51 -2.49 5.36 9.35
CA LEU A 51 -3.86 5.72 9.75
C LEU A 51 -3.95 7.11 10.42
N ALA A 52 -2.89 7.51 11.12
CA ALA A 52 -2.83 8.74 11.90
C ALA A 52 -2.14 9.90 11.16
N LEU A 53 -1.97 9.84 9.84
CA LEU A 53 -1.35 10.93 9.07
C LEU A 53 -2.21 12.20 9.15
N GLU A 54 -1.64 13.27 9.73
CA GLU A 54 -2.27 14.60 9.77
C GLU A 54 -1.96 15.41 8.50
N SER A 55 -0.73 15.30 7.98
CA SER A 55 -0.29 15.80 6.69
C SER A 55 0.18 14.65 5.80
N GLY A 56 -0.09 14.72 4.50
CA GLY A 56 0.08 13.58 3.60
C GLY A 56 -1.11 12.61 3.58
N ARG A 57 -0.98 11.53 2.81
CA ARG A 57 -1.97 10.44 2.78
C ARG A 57 -1.39 9.16 2.21
N MET A 58 -1.83 8.03 2.77
CA MET A 58 -1.58 6.70 2.23
C MET A 58 -2.80 6.20 1.46
N TYR A 59 -2.58 5.44 0.39
CA TYR A 59 -3.61 4.83 -0.44
C TYR A 59 -3.28 3.37 -0.77
N ARG A 60 -4.32 2.57 -0.88
CA ARG A 60 -4.31 1.29 -1.59
C ARG A 60 -4.55 1.56 -3.07
N VAL A 61 -3.75 0.94 -3.93
CA VAL A 61 -3.87 1.05 -5.39
C VAL A 61 -4.66 -0.16 -5.88
N VAL A 62 -5.80 0.10 -6.52
CA VAL A 62 -6.66 -0.95 -7.09
C VAL A 62 -6.81 -0.77 -8.59
N LEU A 63 -6.84 -1.87 -9.36
CA LEU A 63 -7.19 -1.80 -10.78
C LEU A 63 -8.60 -1.23 -10.93
N ALA A 64 -8.77 -0.31 -11.88
CA ALA A 64 -10.06 0.28 -12.17
C ALA A 64 -11.02 -0.78 -12.71
N ASP A 65 -10.50 -1.71 -13.51
CA ASP A 65 -11.18 -2.93 -13.92
C ASP A 65 -10.93 -4.05 -12.89
N GLY A 66 -11.97 -4.77 -12.49
CA GLY A 66 -11.89 -5.89 -11.54
C GLY A 66 -11.66 -5.55 -10.06
N GLY A 67 -11.10 -4.38 -9.72
CA GLY A 67 -10.91 -3.96 -8.32
C GLY A 67 -9.80 -4.70 -7.57
N GLU A 68 -8.94 -5.44 -8.28
CA GLU A 68 -7.80 -6.14 -7.69
C GLU A 68 -6.81 -5.14 -7.08
N THR A 69 -6.33 -5.43 -5.88
CA THR A 69 -5.28 -4.62 -5.23
C THR A 69 -3.93 -4.96 -5.82
N VAL A 70 -3.24 -3.94 -6.34
CA VAL A 70 -1.96 -4.10 -7.04
C VAL A 70 -0.80 -3.40 -6.35
N GLY A 71 -1.06 -2.71 -5.24
CA GLY A 71 -0.01 -2.10 -4.45
C GLY A 71 -0.53 -1.02 -3.52
N ALA A 72 0.40 -0.24 -2.98
CA ALA A 72 0.10 0.87 -2.10
C ALA A 72 1.00 2.05 -2.44
N ILE A 73 0.50 3.27 -2.27
CA ILE A 73 1.28 4.49 -2.49
C ILE A 73 0.92 5.53 -1.45
N GLY A 74 1.91 6.30 -1.02
CA GLY A 74 1.69 7.38 -0.07
C GLY A 74 2.49 8.61 -0.44
N PHE A 75 2.04 9.76 0.07
CA PHE A 75 2.82 10.98 0.09
C PHE A 75 2.84 11.57 1.50
N TRP A 76 3.89 12.32 1.80
CA TRP A 76 4.16 12.95 3.09
C TRP A 76 4.56 14.42 2.85
N GLU A 77 4.33 15.28 3.83
CA GLU A 77 4.71 16.71 3.82
C GLU A 77 5.73 17.03 4.92
#